data_AF-A0A0S9KBW1-F1
#
_entry.id   AF-A0A0S9KBW1-F1
#
_cell.length_a   1.000
_cell.length_b   1.000
_cell.length_c   1.000
_cell.angle_alpha   90.00
_cell.angle_beta   90.00
_cell.angle_gamma   90.00
#
_symmetry.space_group_name_H-M   'P 1'
#
loop_
_entity.id
_entity.type
_entity.pdbx_description
1 polymer ?
#
loop_
_entity_poly.entity_id
_entity_poly.type
_entity_poly.pdbx_seq_one_letter_code
_entity_poly.pdbx_strand_id
1 'polypeptide(L)' 'MSHVEAFDVIDAGEGRWDVQRRQSLSVVGHVWRTAAGFLLWDWADRQLGTFSSLSDALRTLWAIENRTFA' A
#
# COMPACT_ATOMS: atom_id res chain seq x y z
N MET A 1 8.45 11.45 9.17
CA MET A 1 7.51 11.24 8.06
C MET A 1 6.75 9.96 8.33
N SER A 2 5.43 10.05 8.46
CA SER A 2 4.54 8.89 8.68
C SER A 2 4.03 8.33 7.35
N HIS A 3 3.52 7.09 7.36
CA HIS A 3 2.92 6.47 6.17
C HIS A 3 1.74 7.28 5.60
N VAL A 4 1.00 8.00 6.45
CA VAL A 4 -0.12 8.89 6.04
C VAL A 4 0.39 10.12 5.27
N GLU A 5 1.58 10.61 5.62
CA GLU A 5 2.21 11.76 4.94
C GLU A 5 2.97 11.34 3.68
N ALA A 6 3.35 10.06 3.58
CA ALA A 6 4.18 9.55 2.50
C ALA A 6 3.39 9.03 1.29
N PHE A 7 2.16 8.59 1.50
CA PHE A 7 1.35 7.95 0.48
C PHE A 7 0.08 8.73 0.13
N ASP A 8 -0.29 8.67 -1.14
CA ASP A 8 -1.63 8.89 -1.64
C ASP A 8 -2.26 7.52 -1.95
N VAL A 9 -3.55 7.38 -1.65
CA VAL A 9 -4.34 6.19 -1.93
C VAL A 9 -5.35 6.56 -3.00
N ILE A 10 -5.14 6.06 -4.21
CA ILE A 10 -5.89 6.45 -5.39
C ILE A 10 -6.87 5.33 -5.71
N ASP A 11 -8.16 5.66 -5.78
CA ASP A 11 -9.20 4.70 -6.17
C ASP A 11 -8.98 4.26 -7.62
N ALA A 12 -8.77 2.95 -7.81
CA ALA A 12 -8.56 2.32 -9.11
C ALA A 12 -9.81 1.57 -9.60
N GLY A 13 -10.92 1.65 -8.86
CA GLY A 13 -12.17 0.92 -9.14
C GLY A 13 -12.18 -0.49 -8.55
N GLU A 14 -13.36 -1.13 -8.56
CA GLU A 14 -13.56 -2.53 -8.14
C GLU A 14 -13.05 -2.87 -6.72
N GLY A 15 -13.01 -1.87 -5.82
CA GLY A 15 -12.50 -2.05 -4.47
C GLY A 15 -10.97 -2.18 -4.41
N ARG A 16 -10.27 -1.74 -5.46
CA ARG A 16 -8.81 -1.63 -5.50
C ARG A 16 -8.38 -0.18 -5.33
N TRP A 17 -7.28 0.03 -4.63
CA TRP A 17 -6.57 1.29 -4.58
C TRP A 17 -5.10 1.12 -4.98
N ASP A 18 -4.59 2.05 -5.77
CA ASP A 18 -3.17 2.18 -6.01
C ASP A 18 -2.54 3.06 -4.91
N VAL A 19 -1.41 2.62 -4.38
CA VAL A 19 -0.68 3.34 -3.34
C VAL A 19 0.51 4.04 -3.98
N GLN A 20 0.46 5.36 -4.00
CA GLN A 20 1.44 6.22 -4.67
C GLN A 20 2.28 6.97 -3.64
N ARG A 21 3.60 7.05 -3.85
CA ARG A 21 4.47 7.94 -3.08
C ARG A 21 4.21 9.40 -3.47
N ARG A 22 3.93 10.27 -2.50
CA ARG A 22 3.67 11.69 -2.76
C ARG A 22 4.84 12.43 -3.40
N GLN A 23 6.06 12.09 -2.99
CA GLN A 23 7.27 12.80 -3.43
C GLN A 23 7.64 12.49 -4.90
N SER A 24 7.53 11.23 -5.31
CA SER A 24 7.96 10.76 -6.63
C SER A 24 6.81 10.51 -7.61
N LEU A 25 5.57 10.48 -7.11
CA LEU A 25 4.39 10.05 -7.84
C LEU A 25 4.46 8.61 -8.38
N SER A 26 5.39 7.81 -7.85
CA SER A 26 5.54 6.40 -8.23
C SER A 26 4.55 5.53 -7.45
N VAL A 27 3.85 4.65 -8.14
CA VAL A 27 3.08 3.58 -7.50
C VAL A 27 4.04 2.59 -6.87
N VAL A 28 3.85 2.31 -5.57
CA VAL A 28 4.72 1.42 -4.78
C VAL A 28 4.00 0.16 -4.31
N GLY A 29 2.70 0.08 -4.54
CA GLY A 29 1.89 -1.09 -4.24
C GLY A 29 0.43 -0.82 -4.54
N HIS A 30 -0.40 -1.82 -4.29
CA HIS A 30 -1.83 -1.70 -4.42
C HIS A 30 -2.55 -2.52 -3.34
N VAL A 31 -3.75 -2.08 -2.98
CA VAL A 31 -4.58 -2.71 -1.94
C VAL A 31 -5.92 -3.08 -2.53
N TRP A 32 -6.37 -4.32 -2.29
CA TRP A 32 -7.69 -4.78 -2.69
C TRP A 32 -8.56 -5.00 -1.47
N ARG A 33 -9.81 -4.52 -1.50
CA ARG A 33 -10.84 -4.91 -0.54
C ARG A 33 -11.36 -6.29 -0.92
N THR A 34 -11.29 -7.20 0.02
CA THR A 34 -11.80 -8.57 -0.11
C THR A 34 -12.75 -8.87 1.06
N ALA A 35 -13.44 -10.01 1.00
CA ALA A 35 -14.24 -10.49 2.12
C ALA A 35 -13.40 -10.76 3.40
N ALA A 36 -12.10 -11.04 3.24
CA ALA A 36 -11.18 -11.33 4.34
C ALA A 36 -10.47 -10.08 4.91
N GLY A 37 -10.67 -8.90 4.30
CA GLY A 37 -9.98 -7.66 4.69
C GLY A 37 -9.31 -6.96 3.52
N PHE A 38 -8.16 -6.34 3.78
CA PHE A 38 -7.38 -5.58 2.81
C PHE A 38 -6.15 -6.38 2.38
N LEU A 39 -6.14 -6.82 1.13
CA LEU A 39 -5.06 -7.58 0.53
C LEU A 39 -4.02 -6.60 -0.05
N LEU A 40 -2.79 -6.62 0.46
CA LEU A 40 -1.72 -5.74 0.04
C LEU A 40 -0.77 -6.44 -0.92
N TRP A 41 -0.37 -5.71 -1.95
CA TRP A 41 0.65 -6.12 -2.92
C TRP A 41 1.68 -5.00 -3.07
N ASP A 42 2.92 -5.37 -3.38
CA ASP A 42 3.97 -4.41 -3.75
C ASP A 42 3.94 -4.08 -5.25
N TRP A 43 4.84 -3.19 -5.67
CA TRP A 43 4.99 -2.79 -7.07
C TRP A 43 5.40 -3.94 -8.02
N ALA A 44 5.91 -5.05 -7.48
CA ALA A 44 6.37 -6.21 -8.23
C ALA A 44 5.33 -7.34 -8.25
N ASP A 45 4.06 -7.02 -7.97
CA ASP A 45 2.93 -7.95 -7.89
C ASP A 45 3.16 -9.10 -6.91
N ARG A 46 3.88 -8.85 -5.81
CA ARG A 46 4.02 -9.81 -4.70
C ARG A 46 3.02 -9.48 -3.60
N GLN A 47 2.22 -10.46 -3.22
CA GLN A 47 1.32 -10.35 -2.08
C GLN A 47 2.12 -10.24 -0.79
N LEU A 48 1.95 -9.13 -0.07
CA LEU A 48 2.62 -8.86 1.19
C LEU A 48 1.82 -9.33 2.41
N GLY A 49 0.50 -9.46 2.27
CA GLY A 49 -0.36 -9.99 3.32
C GLY A 49 -1.81 -9.51 3.24
N THR A 50 -2.62 -9.95 4.20
CA THR A 50 -4.01 -9.53 4.38
C THR A 50 -4.17 -8.85 5.73
N PHE A 51 -4.80 -7.68 5.75
CA PHE A 51 -4.90 -6.81 6.91
C PHE A 51 -6.35 -6.52 7.28
N SER A 52 -6.62 -6.30 8.56
CA SER A 52 -7.95 -5.92 9.05
C SER A 52 -8.32 -4.49 8.65
N SER A 53 -7.34 -3.60 8.45
CA SER A 53 -7.54 -2.21 8.07
C SER A 53 -6.58 -1.75 6.95
N LEU A 54 -7.01 -0.76 6.19
CA LEU A 54 -6.18 -0.10 5.18
C LEU A 54 -4.95 0.57 5.83
N SER A 55 -5.11 1.13 7.03
CA SER A 55 -4.00 1.77 7.77
C SER A 55 -2.88 0.76 8.10
N ASP A 56 -3.23 -0.46 8.47
CA ASP A 56 -2.24 -1.52 8.77
C ASP A 56 -1.52 -2.01 7.51
N ALA A 57 -2.23 -2.11 6.39
CA ALA A 57 -1.63 -2.41 5.09
C ALA A 57 -0.61 -1.31 4.70
N LEU A 58 -0.99 -0.04 4.77
CA LEU A 58 -0.11 1.08 4.44
C LEU A 58 1.09 1.19 5.38
N ARG A 59 0.90 0.91 6.67
CA ARG A 59 2.00 0.84 7.65
C ARG A 59 3.01 -0.25 7.27
N THR A 60 2.53 -1.41 6.84
CA THR A 60 3.39 -2.53 6.43
C THR A 60 4.15 -2.20 5.15
N LEU A 61 3.48 -1.63 4.15
CA LEU A 61 4.12 -1.17 2.92
C LEU A 61 5.22 -0.14 3.22
N TRP A 62 4.94 0.85 4.08
CA TRP A 62 5.93 1.85 4.51
C TRP A 62 7.15 1.23 5.19
N ALA A 63 6.96 0.21 6.04
CA ALA A 63 8.05 -0.47 6.71
C ALA A 63 8.93 -1.27 5.74
N ILE A 64 8.33 -1.90 4.72
CA ILE A 64 9.07 -2.63 3.68
C ILE A 64 9.87 -1.67 2.82
N GLU A 65 9.20 -0.64 2.31
CA GLU A 65 9.81 0.38 1.46
C GLU A 65 11.01 1.03 2.14
N ASN A 66 10.94 1.39 3.42
CA ASN A 66 12.07 2.00 4.14
C ASN A 66 13.15 1.01 4.58
N ARG A 67 12.88 -0.30 4.61
CA ARG A 67 13.93 -1.32 4.83
C ARG A 67 14.75 -1.57 3.59
N THR A 68 14.18 -1.38 2.40
CA THR A 68 14.88 -1.58 1.13
C THR A 68 15.88 -0.46 0.81
N PHE A 69 15.76 0.71 1.45
CA PHE A 69 16.67 1.85 1.27
C PHE A 69 17.56 2.16 2.49
N ALA A 70 17.66 1.23 3.47
CA ALA A 70 18.51 1.35 4.65
C ALA A 70 19.79 0.51 4.54
#